data_AF-A0A1M4V517-F1
#
_entry.id   AF-A0A1M4V517-F1
#
_cell.length_a   1.000
_cell.length_b   1.000
_cell.length_c   1.000
_cell.angle_alpha   90.00
_cell.angle_beta   90.00
_cell.angle_gamma   90.00
#
_symmetry.space_group_name_H-M   'P 1'
#
loop_
_entity.id
_entity.type
_entity.pdbx_description
1 polymer ?
#
loop_
_entity_poly.entity_id
_entity_poly.type
_entity_poly.pdbx_seq_one_letter_code
_entity_poly.pdbx_strand_id
1 'polypeptide(L)'
;MQIKNKVLLYTILTNLLAGNTILILAGLASSTGEINYWLMLGLSAACILVYAAVFKYVNLQKFSTLKLGITSVLCCMLIITLGNSIALLLKDPADFAGNLGPVLFMAIAGNIILFPLSVGIGLLNLYWFNKVKHLG
;
A
#
# COMPACT_ATOMS: atom_id res chain seq x y z
N MET A 1 9.63 11.56 19.60
CA MET A 1 9.15 10.18 19.31
C MET A 1 7.63 10.12 19.09
N GLN A 2 6.81 10.71 19.96
CA GLN A 2 5.33 10.64 19.85
C GLN A 2 4.75 11.23 18.55
N ILE A 3 5.30 12.31 18.00
CA ILE A 3 4.76 12.94 16.79
C ILE A 3 4.99 12.07 15.54
N LYS A 4 6.14 11.39 15.43
CA LYS A 4 6.41 10.45 14.32
C LYS A 4 5.40 9.31 14.30
N ASN A 5 5.06 8.76 15.46
CA ASN A 5 4.06 7.69 15.57
C ASN A 5 2.65 8.18 15.20
N LYS A 6 2.29 9.43 15.54
CA LYS A 6 1.02 10.03 15.10
C LYS A 6 0.98 10.18 13.58
N VAL A 7 2.04 10.68 12.96
CA VAL A 7 2.09 10.82 11.49
C VAL A 7 2.07 9.45 10.78
N LEU A 8 2.77 8.45 11.31
CA LEU A 8 2.70 7.07 10.83
C LEU A 8 1.26 6.55 10.88
N LEU A 9 0.58 6.72 12.01
CA LEU A 9 -0.80 6.28 12.18
C LEU A 9 -1.75 6.98 11.21
N TYR A 10 -1.64 8.30 11.03
CA TYR A 10 -2.43 9.03 10.04
C TYR A 10 -2.15 8.59 8.60
N THR A 11 -0.88 8.33 8.27
CA THR A 11 -0.49 7.81 6.95
C THR A 11 -1.14 6.44 6.72
N ILE A 12 -1.01 5.52 7.67
CA ILE A 12 -1.63 4.19 7.56
C ILE A 12 -3.14 4.30 7.42
N LEU A 13 -3.82 5.06 8.28
CA LEU A 13 -5.28 5.20 8.26
C LEU A 13 -5.80 5.81 6.96
N THR A 14 -5.15 6.87 6.47
CA THR A 14 -5.55 7.51 5.20
C THR A 14 -5.39 6.57 4.01
N ASN A 15 -4.29 5.80 3.95
CA ASN A 15 -4.07 4.80 2.90
C ASN A 15 -5.04 3.61 3.01
N LEU A 16 -5.31 3.11 4.22
CA LEU A 16 -6.28 2.04 4.45
C LEU A 16 -7.69 2.48 4.02
N LEU A 17 -8.12 3.66 4.47
CA LEU A 17 -9.44 4.19 4.13
C LEU A 17 -9.59 4.39 2.63
N ALA A 18 -8.62 5.06 1.99
CA ALA A 18 -8.66 5.29 0.55
C ALA A 18 -8.61 3.96 -0.23
N GLY A 19 -7.66 3.08 0.09
CA GLY A 19 -7.48 1.80 -0.60
C GLY A 19 -8.68 0.87 -0.47
N ASN A 20 -9.22 0.72 0.75
CA ASN A 20 -10.37 -0.15 0.98
C ASN A 20 -11.66 0.44 0.38
N THR A 21 -11.82 1.77 0.40
CA THR A 21 -12.97 2.42 -0.28
C THR A 21 -12.93 2.14 -1.77
N ILE A 22 -11.75 2.25 -2.40
CA ILE A 22 -11.59 1.97 -3.83
C ILE A 22 -11.88 0.51 -4.16
N LEU A 23 -11.43 -0.44 -3.32
CA LEU A 23 -11.74 -1.85 -3.51
C LEU A 23 -13.24 -2.15 -3.35
N ILE A 24 -13.91 -1.52 -2.39
CA ILE A 24 -15.37 -1.67 -2.21
C ILE A 24 -16.10 -1.12 -3.44
N LEU A 25 -15.75 0.09 -3.89
CA LEU A 25 -16.36 0.70 -5.08
C LEU A 25 -16.08 -0.12 -6.35
N ALA A 26 -14.87 -0.65 -6.50
CA ALA A 26 -14.51 -1.52 -7.61
C ALA A 26 -15.28 -2.85 -7.59
N GLY A 27 -15.49 -3.44 -6.40
CA GLY A 27 -16.31 -4.65 -6.23
C GLY A 27 -17.77 -4.39 -6.58
N LEU A 28 -18.34 -3.28 -6.10
CA LEU A 28 -19.72 -2.87 -6.41
C LEU A 28 -19.94 -2.55 -7.89
N ALA A 29 -18.92 -2.01 -8.57
CA ALA A 29 -18.95 -1.71 -9.99
C ALA A 29 -18.62 -2.91 -10.89
N SER A 30 -18.19 -4.04 -10.31
CA SER A 30 -17.85 -5.24 -11.06
C SER A 30 -19.10 -5.98 -11.54
N SER A 31 -18.97 -6.74 -12.64
CA SER A 31 -20.07 -7.53 -13.22
C SER A 31 -20.61 -8.62 -12.29
N THR A 32 -19.86 -9.01 -11.25
CA THR A 32 -20.30 -9.99 -10.25
C THR A 32 -20.84 -9.34 -8.97
N GLY A 33 -20.59 -8.04 -8.75
CA GLY A 33 -20.98 -7.31 -7.53
C GLY A 33 -20.26 -7.79 -6.26
N GLU A 34 -19.29 -8.71 -6.36
CA GLU A 34 -18.65 -9.32 -5.21
C GLU A 34 -17.41 -8.53 -4.75
N ILE A 35 -17.35 -8.26 -3.44
CA ILE A 35 -16.21 -7.60 -2.81
C ILE A 35 -15.14 -8.64 -2.47
N ASN A 36 -13.91 -8.42 -2.94
CA ASN A 36 -12.79 -9.30 -2.63
C ASN A 36 -12.18 -8.98 -1.25
N TYR A 37 -12.79 -9.53 -0.21
CA TYR A 37 -12.36 -9.33 1.18
C TYR A 37 -10.95 -9.85 1.48
N TRP A 38 -10.51 -10.93 0.83
CA TRP A 38 -9.15 -11.47 0.99
C TRP A 38 -8.09 -10.49 0.51
N LEU A 39 -8.33 -9.86 -0.65
CA LEU A 39 -7.47 -8.82 -1.18
C LEU A 39 -7.46 -7.57 -0.28
N MET A 40 -8.63 -7.18 0.24
CA MET A 40 -8.77 -6.07 1.19
C MET A 40 -7.92 -6.29 2.46
N LEU A 41 -7.99 -7.49 3.04
CA LEU A 41 -7.17 -7.88 4.20
C LEU A 41 -5.67 -7.91 3.86
N GLY A 42 -5.31 -8.51 2.72
CA GLY A 42 -3.92 -8.59 2.27
C GLY A 42 -3.28 -7.22 2.05
N LEU A 43 -3.93 -6.32 1.32
CA LEU A 43 -3.45 -4.95 1.11
C LEU A 43 -3.39 -4.15 2.41
N SER A 44 -4.35 -4.32 3.31
CA SER A 44 -4.36 -3.65 4.62
C SER A 44 -3.16 -4.10 5.48
N ALA A 45 -2.90 -5.41 5.54
CA ALA A 45 -1.73 -5.95 6.24
C ALA A 45 -0.41 -5.45 5.64
N ALA A 46 -0.28 -5.49 4.30
CA ALA A 46 0.88 -4.99 3.59
C ALA A 46 1.11 -3.49 3.83
N CYS A 47 0.04 -2.67 3.84
CA CYS A 47 0.10 -1.24 4.13
C CYS A 47 0.72 -0.96 5.50
N ILE A 48 0.24 -1.64 6.54
CA ILE A 48 0.76 -1.48 7.89
C ILE A 48 2.24 -1.88 7.95
N LEU A 49 2.60 -3.03 7.39
CA LEU A 49 3.97 -3.55 7.42
C LEU A 49 4.95 -2.65 6.67
N VAL A 50 4.60 -2.22 5.46
CA VAL A 50 5.47 -1.38 4.62
C VAL A 50 5.67 -0.01 5.25
N TYR A 51 4.61 0.68 5.67
CA TYR A 51 4.77 1.99 6.31
C TYR A 51 5.49 1.90 7.66
N ALA A 52 5.22 0.87 8.47
CA ALA A 52 5.96 0.67 9.71
C ALA A 52 7.46 0.44 9.44
N ALA A 53 7.81 -0.38 8.43
CA ALA A 53 9.20 -0.61 8.04
C ALA A 53 9.86 0.68 7.52
N VAL A 54 9.19 1.43 6.64
CA VAL A 54 9.72 2.67 6.07
C VAL A 54 9.97 3.72 7.16
N PHE A 55 9.02 3.95 8.07
CA PHE A 55 9.19 4.93 9.14
C PHE A 55 10.21 4.50 10.21
N LYS A 56 10.47 3.20 10.36
CA LYS A 56 11.45 2.68 11.32
C LYS A 56 12.88 2.65 10.75
N TYR A 57 13.05 2.21 9.50
CA TYR A 57 14.36 1.93 8.93
C TYR A 57 14.85 3.01 7.96
N VAL A 58 13.94 3.77 7.33
CA VAL A 58 14.33 4.81 6.36
C VAL A 58 14.43 6.15 7.05
N ASN A 59 15.58 6.81 6.94
CA ASN A 59 15.77 8.15 7.46
C ASN A 59 15.19 9.22 6.50
N LEU A 60 13.87 9.38 6.56
CA LEU A 60 13.09 10.31 5.73
C LEU A 60 13.54 11.78 5.84
N GLN A 61 14.21 12.17 6.94
CA GLN A 61 14.66 13.55 7.15
C GLN A 61 15.77 13.96 6.18
N LYS A 62 16.60 13.00 5.73
CA LYS A 62 17.70 13.26 4.78
C LYS A 62 17.23 13.33 3.32
N PHE A 63 15.96 13.11 3.05
CA PHE A 63 15.46 12.97 1.68
C PHE A 63 15.03 14.33 1.12
N SER A 64 15.34 14.57 -0.16
CA SER A 64 14.75 15.68 -0.91
C SER A 64 13.26 15.40 -1.16
N THR A 65 12.48 16.44 -1.43
CA THR A 65 11.04 16.30 -1.69
C THR A 65 10.77 15.34 -2.85
N LEU A 66 11.60 15.38 -3.89
CA LEU A 66 11.53 14.44 -5.01
C LEU A 66 11.78 12.99 -4.59
N LYS A 67 12.79 12.75 -3.74
CA LYS A 67 13.05 11.40 -3.19
C LYS A 67 11.90 10.90 -2.33
N LEU A 68 11.29 11.77 -1.51
CA LEU A 68 10.10 11.41 -0.72
C LEU A 68 8.92 11.01 -1.61
N GLY A 69 8.70 11.71 -2.71
CA GLY A 69 7.64 11.38 -3.67
C GLY A 69 7.85 10.01 -4.31
N ILE A 70 9.07 9.76 -4.79
CA ILE A 70 9.45 8.46 -5.36
C ILE A 70 9.29 7.35 -4.32
N THR A 71 9.79 7.55 -3.11
CA THR A 71 9.65 6.57 -2.01
C THR A 71 8.18 6.29 -1.72
N SER A 72 7.32 7.31 -1.70
CA SER A 72 5.90 7.10 -1.44
C SER A 72 5.21 6.29 -2.54
N VAL A 73 5.51 6.53 -3.82
CA VAL A 73 4.95 5.74 -4.92
C VAL A 73 5.46 4.30 -4.85
N LEU A 74 6.74 4.11 -4.56
CA LEU A 74 7.32 2.78 -4.37
C LEU A 74 6.69 2.04 -3.17
N CYS A 75 6.35 2.74 -2.09
CA CYS A 75 5.60 2.13 -0.98
C CYS A 75 4.26 1.59 -1.46
N CYS A 76 3.48 2.38 -2.21
CA CYS A 76 2.22 1.93 -2.76
C CYS A 76 2.38 0.70 -3.67
N MET A 77 3.42 0.67 -4.52
CA MET A 77 3.70 -0.49 -5.37
C MET A 77 4.07 -1.75 -4.60
N LEU A 78 4.90 -1.59 -3.56
CA LEU A 78 5.25 -2.68 -2.66
C LEU A 78 4.04 -3.19 -1.91
N ILE A 79 3.14 -2.31 -1.47
CA ILE A 79 1.89 -2.66 -0.78
C ILE A 79 0.99 -3.49 -1.71
N ILE A 80 0.81 -3.09 -2.97
CA ILE A 80 0.01 -3.85 -3.94
C ILE A 80 0.61 -5.24 -4.16
N THR A 81 1.92 -5.31 -4.35
CA THR A 81 2.62 -6.57 -4.60
C THR A 81 2.52 -7.52 -3.41
N LEU A 82 2.91 -7.04 -2.23
CA LEU A 82 2.88 -7.83 -1.00
C LEU A 82 1.46 -8.19 -0.59
N GLY A 83 0.51 -7.27 -0.74
CA GLY A 83 -0.86 -7.52 -0.33
C GLY A 83 -1.56 -8.54 -1.22
N ASN A 84 -1.25 -8.61 -2.52
CA ASN A 84 -1.70 -9.71 -3.37
C ASN A 84 -1.11 -11.06 -2.92
N SER A 85 0.18 -11.10 -2.56
CA SER A 85 0.81 -12.32 -2.05
C SER A 85 0.22 -12.75 -0.70
N ILE A 86 0.00 -11.80 0.22
CA ILE A 86 -0.64 -12.08 1.52
C ILE A 86 -2.08 -12.55 1.30
N ALA A 87 -2.83 -11.93 0.38
CA ALA A 87 -4.20 -12.34 0.07
C ALA A 87 -4.27 -13.77 -0.46
N LEU A 88 -3.35 -14.17 -1.35
CA LEU A 88 -3.27 -15.56 -1.80
C LEU A 88 -2.93 -16.49 -0.64
N LEU A 89 -1.92 -16.15 0.17
CA LEU A 89 -1.51 -16.96 1.32
C LEU A 89 -2.66 -17.17 2.31
N LEU A 90 -3.50 -16.16 2.51
CA LEU A 90 -4.67 -16.23 3.37
C LEU A 90 -5.80 -17.07 2.77
N LYS A 91 -6.00 -17.00 1.44
CA LYS A 91 -7.07 -17.71 0.75
C LYS A 91 -6.74 -19.19 0.54
N ASP A 92 -5.55 -19.50 0.03
CA ASP A 92 -5.11 -20.85 -0.31
C ASP A 92 -3.61 -21.06 0.02
N PRO A 93 -3.27 -21.36 1.28
CA PRO A 93 -1.88 -21.49 1.72
C PRO A 93 -1.16 -22.71 1.14
N ALA A 94 -1.88 -23.81 0.87
CA ALA A 94 -1.31 -25.07 0.40
C ALA A 94 -0.76 -24.97 -1.03
N ASP A 95 -1.30 -24.06 -1.84
CA ASP A 95 -0.99 -23.95 -3.26
C ASP A 95 -0.23 -22.64 -3.59
N PHE A 96 0.29 -21.97 -2.55
CA PHE A 96 1.03 -20.71 -2.69
C PHE A 96 2.25 -20.84 -3.60
N ALA A 97 3.00 -21.94 -3.49
CA ALA A 97 4.19 -22.18 -4.30
C ALA A 97 3.85 -22.43 -5.79
N GLY A 98 2.76 -23.16 -6.07
CA GLY A 98 2.27 -23.40 -7.43
C GLY A 98 1.67 -22.15 -8.09
N ASN A 99 1.11 -21.26 -7.28
CA ASN A 99 0.46 -20.03 -7.75
C ASN A 99 1.36 -18.78 -7.64
N LEU A 100 2.65 -18.94 -7.33
CA LEU A 100 3.59 -17.81 -7.20
C LEU A 100 3.73 -17.01 -8.50
N GLY A 101 3.82 -17.70 -9.64
CA GLY A 101 3.88 -17.08 -10.97
C GLY A 101 2.64 -16.25 -11.30
N PRO A 102 1.43 -16.84 -11.25
CA PRO A 102 0.17 -16.11 -11.38
C PRO A 102 0.03 -14.92 -10.41
N VAL A 103 0.47 -15.07 -9.15
CA VAL A 103 0.46 -13.96 -8.17
C VAL A 103 1.38 -12.83 -8.56
N LEU A 104 2.61 -13.13 -9.00
CA LEU A 104 3.53 -12.11 -9.49
C LEU A 104 2.97 -11.41 -10.73
N PHE A 105 2.34 -12.14 -11.64
CA PHE A 105 1.68 -11.57 -12.81
C PHE A 105 0.52 -10.65 -12.41
N MET A 106 -0.37 -11.11 -11.52
CA MET A 106 -1.48 -10.32 -10.97
C MET A 106 -0.99 -9.10 -10.19
N ALA A 107 0.11 -9.22 -9.46
CA ALA A 107 0.73 -8.10 -8.76
C ALA A 107 1.29 -7.07 -9.74
N ILE A 108 1.97 -7.48 -10.81
CA ILE A 108 2.49 -6.57 -11.85
C ILE A 108 1.32 -5.90 -12.59
N ALA A 109 0.33 -6.68 -13.03
CA ALA A 109 -0.86 -6.16 -13.70
C ALA A 109 -1.63 -5.18 -12.79
N GLY A 110 -1.82 -5.54 -11.52
CA GLY A 110 -2.43 -4.68 -10.51
C GLY A 110 -1.65 -3.38 -10.32
N ASN A 111 -0.33 -3.43 -10.28
CA ASN A 111 0.51 -2.23 -10.23
C ASN A 111 0.36 -1.35 -11.47
N ILE A 112 0.29 -1.94 -12.67
CA ILE A 112 0.13 -1.18 -13.93
C ILE A 112 -1.24 -0.49 -13.95
N ILE A 113 -2.31 -1.22 -13.64
CA ILE A 113 -3.68 -0.71 -13.64
C ILE A 113 -3.87 0.36 -12.57
N LEU A 114 -3.35 0.12 -11.37
CA LEU A 114 -3.48 1.03 -10.24
C LEU A 114 -2.36 2.08 -10.20
N PHE A 115 -1.46 2.12 -11.17
CA PHE A 115 -0.32 3.07 -11.17
C PHE A 115 -0.77 4.54 -11.05
N PRO A 116 -1.76 5.04 -11.81
CA PRO A 116 -2.22 6.42 -11.66
C PRO A 116 -2.77 6.70 -10.26
N LEU A 117 -3.44 5.72 -9.67
CA LEU A 117 -3.94 5.80 -8.30
C LEU A 117 -2.79 5.79 -7.28
N SER A 118 -1.79 4.93 -7.45
CA SER A 118 -0.58 4.90 -6.62
C SER A 118 0.18 6.22 -6.69
N VAL A 119 0.20 6.88 -7.84
CA VAL A 119 0.75 8.24 -7.98
C VAL A 119 -0.10 9.25 -7.21
N GLY A 120 -1.42 9.25 -7.38
CA GLY A 120 -2.31 10.19 -6.69
C GLY A 120 -2.26 10.05 -5.16
N ILE A 121 -2.32 8.82 -4.65
CA ILE A 121 -2.19 8.51 -3.21
C ILE A 121 -0.76 8.81 -2.74
N GLY A 122 0.27 8.50 -3.55
CA GLY A 122 1.65 8.81 -3.24
C GLY A 122 1.92 10.31 -3.08
N LEU A 123 1.27 11.15 -3.89
CA LEU A 123 1.31 12.60 -3.76
C LEU A 123 0.57 13.09 -2.50
N LEU A 124 -0.57 12.49 -2.14
CA LEU A 124 -1.24 12.75 -0.86
C LEU A 124 -0.34 12.39 0.33
N ASN A 125 0.40 11.29 0.23
CA ASN A 125 1.34 10.85 1.26
C ASN A 125 2.59 11.73 1.35
N LEU A 126 2.98 12.39 0.26
CA LEU A 126 4.06 13.39 0.26
C LEU A 126 3.81 14.48 1.32
N TYR A 127 2.55 14.88 1.52
CA TYR A 127 2.18 15.84 2.57
C TYR A 127 2.58 15.34 3.97
N TRP A 128 2.26 14.09 4.30
CA TRP A 128 2.60 13.48 5.57
C TRP A 128 4.12 13.27 5.73
N PHE A 129 4.79 12.86 4.66
CA PHE A 129 6.23 12.61 4.65
C PHE A 129 7.03 13.91 4.83
N ASN A 130 6.61 15.00 4.17
CA ASN A 130 7.18 16.33 4.38
C ASN A 130 6.95 16.82 5.81
N LYS A 131 5.79 16.55 6.41
CA LYS A 131 5.54 16.89 7.81
C LYS A 131 6.54 16.21 8.75
N VAL A 132 6.89 14.95 8.50
CA VAL A 132 7.92 14.23 9.28
C VAL A 132 9.33 14.79 9.06
N LYS A 133 9.64 15.23 7.84
CA LYS A 133 10.93 15.86 7.52
C LYS A 133 11.14 17.14 8.34
N HIS A 134 10.12 17.98 8.50
CA HIS A 134 10.21 19.24 9.26
C HIS A 134 10.10 19.08 10.79
N LEU A 135 9.87 17.86 11.28
CA LEU A 135 9.84 17.53 12.71
C LEU A 135 11.19 17.00 13.24
N GLY A 136 12.23 17.02 12.40
CA GLY A 136 13.58 16.55 12.69
C GLY A 136 14.51 17.63 13.15
#